data_AF-A0A927MT49-F1
#
_entry.id   AF-A0A927MT49-F1
#
_cell.length_a   1.000
_cell.length_b   1.000
_cell.length_c   1.000
_cell.angle_alpha   90.00
_cell.angle_beta   90.00
_cell.angle_gamma   90.00
#
_symmetry.space_group_name_H-M   'P 1'
#
loop_
_entity.id
_entity.type
_entity.pdbx_description
1 polymer ?
#
loop_
_entity_poly.entity_id
_entity_poly.type
_entity_poly.pdbx_seq_one_letter_code
_entity_poly.pdbx_strand_id
1 'polypeptide(L)'
;MMTTPEPLTDEELTAIEELAEAATPGPWFVRALDDDLAMNLVAISTVPDSGHGERWPDFDHREIVAATLVQGPHRYVDVADECWDENALFIANARQDIPRLIAEIKRLRRLLASRDNQGEAE
;
A
#
# COMPACT_ATOMS: atom_id res chain seq x y z
N MET A 1 -18.81 15.84 10.40
CA MET A 1 -19.74 15.18 9.46
C MET A 1 -18.88 14.34 8.53
N MET A 2 -18.99 13.02 8.56
CA MET A 2 -18.36 12.19 7.52
C MET A 2 -19.28 12.24 6.31
N THR A 3 -18.87 13.00 5.30
CA THR A 3 -19.52 12.97 3.99
C THR A 3 -19.32 11.57 3.44
N THR A 4 -20.41 10.82 3.20
CA THR A 4 -20.31 9.55 2.48
C THR A 4 -19.79 9.90 1.09
N PRO A 5 -18.61 9.40 0.67
CA PRO A 5 -18.10 9.68 -0.66
C PRO A 5 -19.09 9.14 -1.70
N GLU A 6 -19.20 9.85 -2.82
CA GLU A 6 -20.02 9.40 -3.95
C GLU A 6 -19.57 8.00 -4.39
N PRO A 7 -20.50 7.12 -4.82
CA PRO A 7 -20.13 5.81 -5.32
C PRO A 7 -19.20 5.96 -6.54
N LEU A 8 -18.07 5.23 -6.53
CA LEU A 8 -17.15 5.19 -7.68
C LEU A 8 -17.90 4.78 -8.95
N THR A 9 -17.54 5.34 -10.09
CA THR A 9 -17.97 4.84 -11.41
C THR A 9 -17.22 3.57 -11.78
N ASP A 10 -17.64 2.88 -12.84
CA ASP A 10 -16.89 1.73 -13.37
C ASP A 10 -15.56 2.16 -13.99
N GLU A 11 -15.51 3.36 -14.58
CA GLU A 11 -14.30 3.95 -15.14
C GLU A 11 -13.27 4.26 -14.05
N GLU A 12 -13.70 4.89 -12.96
CA GLU A 12 -12.82 5.16 -11.81
C GLU A 12 -12.31 3.86 -11.16
N LEU A 13 -13.16 2.84 -11.04
CA LEU A 13 -12.75 1.55 -10.49
C LEU A 13 -11.71 0.86 -11.38
N THR A 14 -11.87 0.95 -12.71
CA THR A 14 -10.91 0.44 -13.68
C THR A 14 -9.59 1.19 -13.60
N ALA A 15 -9.62 2.52 -13.49
CA ALA A 15 -8.40 3.32 -13.36
C ALA A 15 -7.60 2.98 -12.08
N ILE A 16 -8.27 2.70 -10.96
CA ILE A 16 -7.60 2.26 -9.72
C ILE A 16 -6.98 0.87 -9.90
N GLU A 17 -7.66 -0.04 -10.59
CA GLU A 17 -7.14 -1.39 -10.88
C GLU A 17 -5.89 -1.31 -11.75
N GLU A 18 -5.93 -0.54 -12.84
CA GLU A 18 -4.80 -0.32 -13.74
C GLU A 18 -3.59 0.29 -13.00
N LEU A 19 -3.82 1.27 -12.11
CA LEU A 19 -2.78 1.85 -11.29
C LEU A 19 -2.13 0.80 -10.37
N ALA A 20 -2.95 -0.05 -9.74
CA ALA A 20 -2.47 -1.11 -8.86
C ALA A 20 -1.71 -2.21 -9.62
N GLU A 21 -2.07 -2.48 -10.88
CA GLU A 21 -1.37 -3.43 -11.76
C GLU A 21 -0.05 -2.88 -12.28
N ALA A 22 0.03 -1.58 -12.58
CA ALA A 22 1.25 -0.93 -13.06
C ALA A 22 2.34 -0.78 -11.99
N ALA A 23 1.95 -0.81 -10.70
CA ALA A 23 2.89 -0.76 -9.58
C ALA A 23 3.74 -2.03 -9.45
N THR A 24 4.83 -1.95 -8.68
CA THR A 24 5.71 -3.09 -8.42
C THR A 24 4.92 -4.33 -7.96
N PRO A 25 5.16 -5.52 -8.55
CA PRO A 25 4.52 -6.76 -8.09
C PRO A 25 4.73 -6.98 -6.58
N GLY A 26 3.67 -7.47 -5.91
CA GLY A 26 3.73 -7.83 -4.51
C GLY A 26 4.24 -9.27 -4.29
N PRO A 27 4.33 -9.73 -3.03
CA PRO A 27 3.99 -9.01 -1.81
C PRO A 27 4.98 -7.90 -1.48
N TRP A 28 4.51 -6.87 -0.78
CA TRP A 28 5.35 -5.83 -0.20
C TRP A 28 5.44 -6.01 1.31
N PHE A 29 6.58 -5.65 1.89
CA PHE A 29 6.89 -5.82 3.30
C PHE A 29 7.48 -4.52 3.86
N VAL A 30 7.22 -4.25 5.13
CA VAL A 30 7.95 -3.20 5.86
C VAL A 30 9.30 -3.77 6.28
N ARG A 31 10.37 -3.01 6.09
CA ARG A 31 11.72 -3.29 6.56
C ARG A 31 12.22 -2.14 7.42
N ALA A 32 12.69 -2.48 8.61
CA ALA A 32 13.44 -1.56 9.46
C ALA A 32 14.94 -1.81 9.22
N LEU A 33 15.61 -0.83 8.66
CA LEU A 33 17.03 -0.86 8.34
C LEU A 33 17.72 0.12 9.29
N ASP A 34 18.89 -0.24 9.80
CA ASP A 34 19.62 0.55 10.79
C ASP A 34 21.10 0.64 10.39
N ASP A 35 21.81 1.60 10.98
CA ASP A 35 23.26 1.69 10.86
C ASP A 35 23.96 1.92 12.21
N ASP A 36 25.28 1.75 12.22
CA ASP A 36 26.10 1.88 13.43
C ASP A 36 26.10 3.30 14.04
N LEU A 37 25.50 4.28 13.35
CA LEU A 37 25.39 5.67 13.78
C LEU A 37 23.98 6.02 14.28
N ALA A 38 23.13 5.00 14.53
CA ALA A 38 21.73 5.14 14.90
C ALA A 38 20.88 5.85 13.83
N MET A 39 21.27 5.75 12.55
CA MET A 39 20.45 6.21 11.44
C MET A 39 19.57 5.07 10.95
N ASN A 40 18.28 5.22 11.14
CA ASN A 40 17.32 4.23 10.67
C ASN A 40 16.65 4.64 9.34
N LEU A 41 16.21 3.63 8.62
CA LEU A 41 15.42 3.70 7.39
C LEU A 41 14.21 2.79 7.58
N VAL A 42 13.01 3.36 7.44
CA VAL A 42 11.77 2.59 7.37
C VAL A 42 11.34 2.56 5.91
N ALA A 43 11.32 1.36 5.34
CA ALA A 43 11.12 1.16 3.92
C ALA A 43 10.09 0.08 3.61
N ILE A 44 9.47 0.21 2.45
CA ILE A 44 8.63 -0.81 1.83
C ILE A 44 9.51 -1.57 0.84
N SER A 45 9.50 -2.89 0.87
CA SER A 45 10.36 -3.74 0.06
C SER A 45 9.62 -4.94 -0.53
N THR A 46 10.17 -5.50 -1.61
CA THR A 46 9.72 -6.77 -2.20
C THR A 46 10.27 -8.00 -1.48
N VAL A 47 11.20 -7.82 -0.54
CA VAL A 47 11.71 -8.88 0.34
C VAL A 47 11.31 -8.63 1.79
N PRO A 48 11.05 -9.69 2.59
CA PRO A 48 10.79 -9.55 4.01
C PRO A 48 11.97 -8.93 4.76
N ASP A 49 11.69 -8.33 5.91
CA ASP A 49 12.74 -7.94 6.84
C ASP A 49 13.42 -9.18 7.43
N SER A 50 14.75 -9.13 7.56
CA SER A 50 15.51 -10.15 8.28
C SER A 50 15.47 -9.93 9.79
N GLY A 51 15.03 -8.76 10.25
CA GLY A 51 14.99 -8.39 11.67
C GLY A 51 16.36 -8.07 12.25
N HIS A 52 17.38 -7.99 11.40
CA HIS A 52 18.77 -7.71 11.79
C HIS A 52 19.19 -6.26 11.53
N GLY A 53 18.29 -5.41 11.02
CA GLY A 53 18.62 -4.02 10.68
C GLY A 53 19.70 -3.95 9.61
N GLU A 54 19.48 -4.61 8.47
CA GLU A 54 20.48 -4.70 7.40
C GLU A 54 20.93 -3.33 6.90
N ARG A 55 22.23 -3.21 6.65
CA ARG A 55 22.87 -1.97 6.23
C ARG A 55 23.08 -1.95 4.72
N TRP A 56 23.12 -0.78 4.11
CA TRP A 56 23.69 -0.66 2.78
C TRP A 56 25.24 -0.70 2.83
N PRO A 57 25.93 -1.47 1.96
CA PRO A 57 25.43 -2.18 0.79
C PRO A 57 25.06 -3.66 0.99
N ASP A 58 24.89 -4.12 2.23
CA ASP A 58 24.59 -5.52 2.57
C ASP A 58 23.16 -5.96 2.17
N PHE A 59 22.25 -5.02 1.86
CA PHE A 59 20.99 -5.28 1.15
C PHE A 59 21.00 -4.65 -0.26
N ASP A 60 20.24 -5.25 -1.18
CA ASP A 60 20.07 -4.69 -2.51
C ASP A 60 19.01 -3.58 -2.51
N HIS A 61 19.46 -2.33 -2.65
CA HIS A 61 18.58 -1.15 -2.73
C HIS A 61 17.50 -1.24 -3.81
N ARG A 62 17.65 -2.07 -4.85
CA ARG A 62 16.64 -2.28 -5.90
C ARG A 62 15.42 -3.06 -5.40
N GLU A 63 15.51 -3.67 -4.22
CA GLU A 63 14.40 -4.35 -3.56
C GLU A 63 13.46 -3.37 -2.85
N ILE A 64 13.87 -2.10 -2.68
CA ILE A 64 13.09 -1.05 -2.01
C ILE A 64 12.09 -0.42 -2.98
N VAL A 65 10.82 -0.41 -2.59
CA VAL A 65 9.70 0.18 -3.35
C VAL A 65 9.46 1.63 -2.95
N ALA A 66 9.54 1.94 -1.66
CA ALA A 66 9.33 3.28 -1.10
C ALA A 66 9.99 3.39 0.28
N ALA A 67 10.21 4.62 0.76
CA ALA A 67 10.69 4.89 2.11
C ALA A 67 9.76 5.90 2.80
N THR A 68 9.48 5.69 4.08
CA THR A 68 8.68 6.60 4.92
C THR A 68 9.52 7.30 6.00
N LEU A 69 10.74 6.83 6.25
CA LEU A 69 11.74 7.49 7.08
C LEU A 69 13.15 7.28 6.52
N VAL A 70 13.94 8.34 6.43
CA VAL A 70 15.39 8.31 6.09
C VAL A 70 16.11 9.32 6.98
N GLN A 71 16.89 8.84 7.95
CA GLN A 71 17.46 9.72 8.98
C GLN A 71 18.84 10.34 8.69
N GLY A 72 19.59 9.96 7.63
CA GLY A 72 20.92 10.58 7.42
C GLY A 72 21.42 10.77 5.99
N PRO A 73 22.42 11.67 5.79
CA PRO A 73 23.14 12.49 6.80
C PRO A 73 22.33 13.63 7.43
N HIS A 74 21.10 13.87 6.96
CA HIS A 74 20.05 14.62 7.65
C HIS A 74 18.73 13.87 7.49
N ARG A 75 17.74 14.09 8.39
CA ARG A 75 16.36 13.59 8.23
C ARG A 75 15.79 14.13 6.92
N TYR A 76 15.80 13.29 5.89
CA TYR A 76 15.46 13.65 4.51
C TYR A 76 14.04 13.24 4.17
N VAL A 77 13.61 12.10 4.69
CA VAL A 77 12.22 11.65 4.69
C VAL A 77 11.82 11.53 6.15
N ASP A 78 10.99 12.44 6.63
CA ASP A 78 10.53 12.51 8.03
C ASP A 78 9.19 13.26 8.06
N VAL A 79 8.14 12.60 8.53
CA VAL A 79 6.79 13.17 8.56
C VAL A 79 6.55 13.86 9.90
N ALA A 80 5.90 15.02 9.88
CA ALA A 80 5.76 15.89 11.05
C ALA A 80 4.96 15.27 12.22
N ASP A 81 4.10 14.29 11.95
CA ASP A 81 3.30 13.58 12.93
C ASP A 81 3.92 12.26 13.40
N GLU A 82 5.14 11.96 12.93
CA GLU A 82 5.94 10.79 13.30
C GLU A 82 5.31 9.43 12.94
N CYS A 83 4.27 9.40 12.10
CA CYS A 83 3.55 8.18 11.71
C CYS A 83 4.25 7.36 10.59
N TRP A 84 5.58 7.35 10.50
CA TRP A 84 6.29 6.69 9.39
C TRP A 84 6.10 5.17 9.38
N ASP A 85 5.92 4.54 10.55
CA ASP A 85 5.69 3.11 10.69
C ASP A 85 4.28 2.75 10.22
N GLU A 86 3.27 3.52 10.64
CA GLU A 86 1.88 3.39 10.20
C GLU A 86 1.75 3.61 8.69
N ASN A 87 2.43 4.63 8.16
CA ASN A 87 2.46 4.91 6.73
C ASN A 87 3.10 3.76 5.95
N ALA A 88 4.20 3.19 6.45
CA ALA A 88 4.86 2.05 5.80
C ALA A 88 3.93 0.82 5.77
N LEU A 89 3.29 0.52 6.89
CA LEU A 89 2.34 -0.58 7.00
C LEU A 89 1.14 -0.38 6.07
N PHE A 90 0.59 0.83 6.00
CA PHE A 90 -0.52 1.16 5.10
C PHE A 90 -0.13 0.93 3.64
N ILE A 91 1.02 1.44 3.21
CA ILE A 91 1.50 1.31 1.83
C ILE A 91 1.79 -0.17 1.49
N ALA A 92 2.46 -0.91 2.36
CA ALA A 92 2.78 -2.32 2.13
C ALA A 92 1.49 -3.16 1.97
N ASN A 93 0.51 -2.97 2.84
CA ASN A 93 -0.76 -3.69 2.79
C ASN A 93 -1.64 -3.28 1.60
N ALA A 94 -1.59 -2.01 1.18
CA ALA A 94 -2.36 -1.51 0.04
C ALA A 94 -2.14 -2.34 -1.24
N ARG A 95 -0.93 -2.90 -1.44
CA ARG A 95 -0.64 -3.74 -2.60
C ARG A 95 -1.54 -4.97 -2.72
N GLN A 96 -1.97 -5.53 -1.58
CA GLN A 96 -2.86 -6.69 -1.51
C GLN A 96 -4.32 -6.26 -1.29
N ASP A 97 -4.54 -5.24 -0.46
CA ASP A 97 -5.89 -4.84 -0.07
C ASP A 97 -6.65 -4.13 -1.19
N ILE A 98 -5.99 -3.30 -2.01
CA ILE A 98 -6.66 -2.61 -3.12
C ILE A 98 -7.26 -3.60 -4.12
N PRO A 99 -6.52 -4.58 -4.69
CA PRO A 99 -7.11 -5.58 -5.58
C PRO A 99 -8.27 -6.37 -4.94
N ARG A 100 -8.17 -6.71 -3.65
CA ARG A 100 -9.21 -7.43 -2.92
C ARG A 100 -10.48 -6.58 -2.76
N LEU A 101 -10.33 -5.31 -2.42
CA LEU A 101 -11.44 -4.36 -2.30
C LEU A 101 -12.13 -4.14 -3.65
N ILE A 102 -11.38 -3.99 -4.74
CA ILE A 102 -11.93 -3.87 -6.09
C ILE A 102 -12.75 -5.11 -6.46
N ALA A 103 -12.20 -6.31 -6.24
CA ALA A 103 -12.88 -7.57 -6.49
C ALA A 103 -14.19 -7.68 -5.70
N GLU A 104 -14.19 -7.24 -4.44
CA GLU A 104 -15.36 -7.24 -3.57
C GLU A 104 -16.42 -6.23 -4.05
N ILE A 105 -16.03 -5.02 -4.44
CA ILE A 105 -16.94 -4.02 -5.03
C ILE A 105 -17.59 -4.57 -6.29
N LYS A 106 -16.82 -5.16 -7.22
CA LYS A 106 -17.35 -5.79 -8.44
C LYS A 106 -18.31 -6.94 -8.13
N ARG A 107 -18.04 -7.72 -7.09
CA ARG A 107 -18.94 -8.79 -6.62
C ARG A 107 -20.26 -8.22 -6.09
N LEU A 108 -20.21 -7.19 -5.25
CA LEU A 108 -21.38 -6.56 -4.66
C LEU A 108 -22.25 -5.88 -5.74
N ARG A 109 -21.65 -5.17 -6.70
CA ARG A 109 -22.39 -4.57 -7.83
C ARG A 109 -23.14 -5.60 -8.65
N ARG A 110 -22.51 -6.74 -8.96
CA ARG A 110 -23.18 -7.85 -9.67
C ARG A 110 -24.36 -8.42 -8.89
N LEU A 111 -24.22 -8.54 -7.56
CA LEU A 111 -25.32 -9.00 -6.71
C LEU A 111 -26.48 -8.01 -6.69
N LEU A 112 -26.21 -6.71 -6.59
CA LEU A 112 -27.26 -5.68 -6.61
C LEU A 112 -28.01 -5.67 -7.94
N ALA A 113 -27.29 -5.66 -9.07
CA ALA A 113 -27.91 -5.73 -10.40
C ALA A 113 -28.77 -6.99 -10.59
N SER A 114 -28.34 -8.14 -10.04
CA SER A 114 -29.14 -9.37 -10.09
C SER A 114 -30.42 -9.30 -9.26
N ARG A 115 -30.43 -8.55 -8.16
CA ARG A 115 -31.62 -8.37 -7.30
C ARG A 115 -32.61 -7.40 -7.92
N ASP A 116 -32.13 -6.32 -8.53
CA ASP A 116 -32.99 -5.35 -9.23
C ASP A 116 -33.74 -6.06 -10.37
N ASN A 117 -33.03 -6.89 -11.15
CA ASN A 117 -33.63 -7.70 -12.23
C ASN A 117 -34.62 -8.77 -11.74
N GLN A 118 -34.54 -9.22 -10.48
CA GLN A 118 -35.49 -10.18 -9.89
C GLN A 118 -36.74 -9.49 -9.36
N GLY A 119 -36.62 -8.27 -8.83
CA GLY A 119 -37.77 -7.48 -8.34
C GLY A 119 -38.64 -6.88 -9.45
N GLU A 120 -38.13 -6.72 -10.67
CA GLU A 120 -38.91 -6.28 -11.84
C GLU A 120 -39.73 -7.42 -12.49
N ALA A 121 -39.46 -8.68 -12.14
CA ALA A 121 -40.12 -9.86 -12.70
C ALA A 121 -41.28 -10.40 -11.84
N GLU A 122 -41.53 -9.82 -10.66
CA GLU A 122 -42.64 -10.12 -9.73
C GLU A 122 -43.72 -9.03 -9.78
#